data_AF-A0AAC8TDT1-F1
#
_entry.id   AF-A0AAC8TDT1-F1
#
_cell.length_a   1.000
_cell.length_b   1.000
_cell.length_c   1.000
_cell.angle_alpha   90.00
_cell.angle_beta   90.00
_cell.angle_gamma   90.00
#
_symmetry.space_group_name_H-M   'P 1'
#
loop_
_entity.id
_entity.type
_entity.pdbx_description
1 polymer ?
#
loop_
_entity_poly.entity_id
_entity_poly.type
_entity_poly.pdbx_seq_one_letter_code
_entity_poly.pdbx_strand_id
1 'polypeptide(L)'
;MKATVRAHPNLALVKYWGKRDDALILPHQSSLSMTLSPLSVRTTVAFGVGSADEVELNGYVAKGSERDRVLRVLDTVRAEAKGAKLGPAKMVSRGDFPASAGLASSAAGFAALAVAARAAAGLPADPQAASMLARLGSGSACRSVQGGFCEWMRGERPDGTDSYAVQRFDEKHWPELRMVVAIVSRDEKEVKSRDGMKNAVETSPYYPAWVKDAEAEVVRAREFLAKKDLQALGEMCERNAWRMHATSLAADPPLCYLMPKTLELIHSLREQRKKGVPVWFTLDAGPNPCILTDAAHELAAEAAAMACGATEVVRCVPGGDATLLAEHLF
;
A
#
# COMPACT_ATOMS: atom_id res chain seq x y z
N MET A 1 7.64 23.97 14.92
CA MET A 1 7.24 22.55 14.94
C MET A 1 6.87 22.15 13.53
N LYS A 2 7.85 21.71 12.72
CA LYS A 2 7.66 21.42 11.30
C LYS A 2 8.56 20.30 10.85
N ALA A 3 8.05 19.40 10.03
CA ALA A 3 8.83 18.31 9.43
C ALA A 3 8.28 17.95 8.06
N THR A 4 9.17 17.48 7.17
CA THR A 4 8.80 16.91 5.87
C THR A 4 9.35 15.51 5.75
N VAL A 5 8.52 14.60 5.26
CA VAL A 5 8.89 13.21 5.06
C VAL A 5 8.58 12.79 3.63
N ARG A 6 9.47 12.00 3.04
CA ARG A 6 9.20 11.22 1.83
C ARG A 6 8.94 9.77 2.20
N ALA A 7 7.90 9.16 1.65
CA ALA A 7 7.61 7.74 1.77
C ALA A 7 7.28 7.12 0.41
N HIS A 8 7.55 5.82 0.28
CA HIS A 8 7.26 5.04 -0.93
C HIS A 8 5.90 4.33 -0.81
N PRO A 9 5.13 4.18 -1.89
CA PRO A 9 3.96 3.29 -1.89
C PRO A 9 4.42 1.86 -1.71
N ASN A 10 3.49 0.98 -1.34
CA ASN A 10 3.74 -0.47 -1.29
C ASN A 10 2.72 -1.24 -2.11
N LEU A 11 3.13 -2.41 -2.58
CA LEU A 11 2.28 -3.35 -3.29
C LEU A 11 2.21 -4.67 -2.51
N ALA A 12 1.00 -5.14 -2.26
CA ALA A 12 0.80 -6.37 -1.51
C ALA A 12 1.20 -7.60 -2.34
N LEU A 13 2.13 -8.38 -1.81
CA LEU A 13 2.48 -9.73 -2.28
C LEU A 13 1.50 -10.76 -1.67
N VAL A 14 1.13 -10.54 -0.40
CA VAL A 14 -0.01 -11.18 0.27
C VAL A 14 -1.04 -10.11 0.63
N LYS A 15 -2.28 -10.27 0.14
CA LYS A 15 -3.31 -9.24 0.09
C LYS A 15 -3.93 -8.93 1.46
N TYR A 16 -4.14 -7.64 1.67
CA TYR A 16 -5.05 -7.12 2.68
C TYR A 16 -6.40 -6.80 2.04
N TRP A 17 -7.46 -7.41 2.55
CA TRP A 17 -8.84 -7.22 2.07
C TRP A 17 -9.82 -7.50 3.20
N GLY A 18 -10.38 -6.45 3.79
CA GLY A 18 -11.43 -6.53 4.81
C GLY A 18 -10.91 -6.30 6.22
N LYS A 19 -11.79 -5.76 7.07
CA LYS A 19 -11.48 -5.32 8.42
C LYS A 19 -12.38 -6.03 9.42
N ARG A 20 -11.79 -6.49 10.52
CA ARG A 20 -12.54 -6.93 11.70
C ARG A 20 -12.97 -5.77 12.60
N ASP A 21 -12.31 -4.61 12.47
CA ASP A 21 -12.65 -3.38 13.19
C ASP A 21 -12.44 -2.16 12.28
N ASP A 22 -13.52 -1.43 11.98
CA ASP A 22 -13.48 -0.23 11.14
C ASP A 22 -12.89 0.99 11.85
N ALA A 23 -13.10 1.11 13.16
CA ALA A 23 -12.62 2.23 13.93
C ALA A 23 -11.11 2.15 14.09
N LEU A 24 -10.56 1.03 14.52
CA LEU A 24 -9.12 0.85 14.70
C LEU A 24 -8.40 0.42 13.42
N ILE A 25 -9.15 0.14 12.35
CA ILE A 25 -8.65 -0.36 11.05
C ILE A 25 -7.82 -1.62 11.27
N LEU A 26 -8.45 -2.62 11.89
CA LEU A 26 -7.81 -3.91 12.18
C LEU A 26 -8.21 -4.94 11.11
N PRO A 27 -7.27 -5.68 10.51
CA PRO A 27 -7.56 -6.55 9.38
C PRO A 27 -8.03 -7.94 9.86
N HIS A 28 -8.67 -8.74 9.01
CA HIS A 28 -8.97 -10.13 9.37
C HIS A 28 -7.73 -11.05 9.34
N GLN A 29 -6.73 -10.67 8.56
CA GLN A 29 -5.53 -11.44 8.27
C GLN A 29 -4.31 -10.53 8.14
N SER A 30 -3.14 -11.09 8.42
CA SER A 30 -1.86 -10.43 8.18
C SER A 30 -1.62 -10.26 6.68
N SER A 31 -0.76 -9.33 6.30
CA SER A 31 -0.44 -9.07 4.88
C SER A 31 1.03 -8.71 4.73
N LEU A 32 1.60 -8.94 3.54
CA LEU A 32 3.00 -8.67 3.27
C LEU A 32 3.13 -7.93 1.94
N SER A 33 3.95 -6.88 1.90
CA SER A 33 4.14 -6.04 0.72
C SER A 33 5.60 -5.72 0.44
N MET A 34 5.87 -5.31 -0.79
CA MET A 34 7.11 -4.66 -1.19
C MET A 34 6.86 -3.15 -1.38
N THR A 35 7.71 -2.28 -0.83
CA THR A 35 7.71 -0.84 -1.15
C THR A 35 8.25 -0.60 -2.56
N LEU A 36 7.78 0.43 -3.26
CA LEU A 36 8.12 0.67 -4.68
C LEU A 36 8.88 1.99 -4.85
N SER A 37 10.13 1.91 -5.29
CA SER A 37 10.92 3.04 -5.79
C SER A 37 10.94 3.01 -7.32
N PRO A 38 10.90 4.14 -8.05
CA PRO A 38 11.15 5.51 -7.57
C PRO A 38 9.93 6.27 -7.04
N LEU A 39 8.73 5.71 -7.16
CA LEU A 39 7.48 6.36 -6.77
C LEU A 39 7.51 6.83 -5.31
N SER A 40 7.04 8.04 -5.03
CA SER A 40 7.09 8.62 -3.70
C SER A 40 6.02 9.69 -3.42
N VAL A 41 5.72 9.86 -2.14
CA VAL A 41 4.93 10.99 -1.62
C VAL A 41 5.77 11.77 -0.64
N ARG A 42 5.74 13.10 -0.77
CA ARG A 42 6.26 14.03 0.22
C ARG A 42 5.12 14.65 1.00
N THR A 43 5.22 14.67 2.32
CA THR A 43 4.24 15.31 3.20
C THR A 43 4.96 16.24 4.17
N THR A 44 4.53 17.49 4.24
CA THR A 44 4.99 18.48 5.22
C THR A 44 3.89 18.73 6.24
N VAL A 45 4.23 18.66 7.52
CA VAL A 45 3.33 18.98 8.63
C VAL A 45 3.95 20.08 9.46
N ALA A 46 3.17 21.12 9.77
CA ALA A 46 3.52 22.16 10.72
C ALA A 46 2.42 22.30 11.78
N PHE A 47 2.77 22.31 13.05
CA PHE A 47 1.87 22.55 14.18
C PHE A 47 2.05 23.99 14.70
N GLY A 48 0.97 24.57 15.22
CA GLY A 48 0.92 25.90 15.83
C GLY A 48 0.81 27.03 14.80
N VAL A 49 0.29 26.73 13.61
CA VAL A 49 0.20 27.68 12.48
C VAL A 49 -1.26 27.85 12.05
N GLY A 50 -1.62 29.07 11.66
CA GLY A 50 -2.99 29.40 11.23
C GLY A 50 -3.99 29.42 12.39
N SER A 51 -5.27 29.58 12.04
CA SER A 51 -6.39 29.61 12.98
C SER A 51 -7.17 28.30 13.06
N ALA A 52 -6.99 27.40 12.08
CA ALA A 52 -7.67 26.12 11.98
C ALA A 52 -6.82 25.10 11.20
N ASP A 53 -7.19 23.82 11.25
CA ASP A 53 -6.47 22.77 10.52
C ASP A 53 -6.67 22.89 9.00
N GLU A 54 -5.56 23.10 8.29
CA GLU A 54 -5.46 23.17 6.83
C GLU A 54 -4.88 21.86 6.27
N VAL A 55 -5.60 21.23 5.33
CA VAL A 55 -5.16 20.00 4.67
C VAL A 55 -5.20 20.20 3.17
N GLU A 56 -4.06 20.01 2.52
CA GLU A 56 -3.90 20.15 1.08
C GLU A 56 -3.24 18.91 0.48
N LEU A 57 -3.87 18.35 -0.56
CA LEU A 57 -3.40 17.16 -1.27
C LEU A 57 -3.22 17.54 -2.74
N ASN A 58 -2.03 17.32 -3.31
CA ASN A 58 -1.76 17.52 -4.74
C ASN A 58 -2.26 18.88 -5.31
N GLY A 59 -2.20 19.95 -4.52
CA GLY A 59 -2.56 21.31 -4.93
C GLY A 59 -4.01 21.71 -4.69
N TYR A 60 -4.87 20.82 -4.17
CA TYR A 60 -6.23 21.16 -3.79
C TYR A 60 -6.47 21.01 -2.29
N VAL A 61 -7.40 21.80 -1.75
CA VAL A 61 -7.83 21.73 -0.34
C VAL A 61 -8.72 20.51 -0.15
N ALA A 62 -8.28 19.58 0.70
CA ALA A 62 -9.01 18.34 0.97
C ALA A 62 -10.32 18.61 1.73
N LYS A 63 -11.37 17.83 1.41
CA LYS A 63 -12.70 17.94 2.02
C LYS A 63 -13.26 16.56 2.36
N GLY A 64 -14.27 16.53 3.24
CA GLY A 64 -14.96 15.29 3.65
C GLY A 64 -14.00 14.20 4.10
N SER A 65 -14.25 12.97 3.65
CA SER A 65 -13.52 11.78 4.13
C SER A 65 -11.99 11.83 3.97
N GLU A 66 -11.46 12.55 2.97
CA GLU A 66 -10.01 12.72 2.82
C GLU A 66 -9.42 13.55 3.96
N ARG A 67 -10.08 14.69 4.25
CA ARG A 67 -9.70 15.60 5.33
C ARG A 67 -9.87 14.92 6.69
N ASP A 68 -11.00 14.26 6.93
CA ASP A 68 -11.32 13.67 8.24
C ASP A 68 -10.30 12.60 8.65
N ARG A 69 -9.81 11.80 7.69
CA ARG A 69 -8.76 10.81 7.94
C ARG A 69 -7.42 11.44 8.28
N VAL A 70 -7.06 12.56 7.65
CA VAL A 70 -5.83 13.30 7.98
C VAL A 70 -5.94 13.90 9.37
N LEU A 71 -7.07 14.53 9.69
CA LEU A 71 -7.29 15.10 11.02
C LEU A 71 -7.21 14.05 12.11
N ARG A 72 -7.78 12.87 11.90
CA ARG A 72 -7.69 11.75 12.84
C ARG A 72 -6.25 11.40 13.21
N VAL A 73 -5.33 11.41 12.24
CA VAL A 73 -3.90 11.17 12.48
C VAL A 73 -3.29 12.31 13.28
N LEU A 74 -3.59 13.56 12.92
CA LEU A 74 -3.08 14.75 13.63
C LEU A 74 -3.59 14.82 15.08
N ASP A 75 -4.87 14.51 15.32
CA ASP A 75 -5.48 14.49 16.64
C ASP A 75 -4.89 13.38 17.52
N THR A 76 -4.56 12.23 16.93
CA THR A 76 -3.87 11.15 17.65
C THR A 76 -2.47 11.60 18.10
N VAL A 77 -1.73 12.32 17.25
CA VAL A 77 -0.42 12.90 17.61
C VAL A 77 -0.55 13.95 18.71
N ARG A 78 -1.58 14.81 18.66
CA ARG A 78 -1.88 15.78 19.73
C ARG A 78 -2.15 15.10 21.06
N ALA A 79 -2.90 14.00 21.07
CA ALA A 79 -3.19 13.23 22.27
C ALA A 79 -1.94 12.54 22.85
N GLU A 80 -1.01 12.10 21.99
CA GLU A 80 0.24 11.45 22.40
C GLU A 80 1.26 12.44 23.00
N ALA A 81 1.35 13.65 22.46
CA ALA A 81 2.33 14.67 22.86
C ALA A 81 2.05 15.35 24.23
N LYS A 82 1.33 14.65 25.13
CA LYS A 82 0.90 15.05 26.49
C LYS A 82 1.77 16.17 27.09
N GLY A 83 1.28 17.42 27.03
CA GLY A 83 1.95 18.61 27.58
C GLY A 83 2.40 19.65 26.56
N ALA A 84 2.59 19.28 25.29
CA ALA A 84 2.87 20.21 24.21
C ALA A 84 1.57 20.82 23.65
N LYS A 85 1.42 22.15 23.70
CA LYS A 85 0.32 22.86 23.02
C LYS A 85 0.62 22.94 21.52
N LEU A 86 0.40 21.84 20.78
CA LEU A 86 0.66 21.77 19.35
C LEU A 86 -0.25 22.70 18.51
N GLY A 87 -1.44 23.08 18.99
CA GLY A 87 -2.33 24.01 18.27
C GLY A 87 -2.81 23.50 16.89
N PRO A 88 -3.37 24.39 16.05
CA PRO A 88 -3.78 24.06 14.68
C PRO A 88 -2.60 23.63 13.81
N ALA A 89 -2.88 22.82 12.79
CA ALA A 89 -1.86 22.24 11.91
C ALA A 89 -2.11 22.59 10.45
N LYS A 90 -1.02 22.83 9.72
CA LYS A 90 -1.01 22.85 8.26
C LYS A 90 -0.32 21.59 7.73
N MET A 91 -1.01 20.86 6.88
CA MET A 91 -0.52 19.64 6.23
C MET A 91 -0.62 19.80 4.71
N VAL A 92 0.51 19.65 4.02
CA VAL A 92 0.58 19.65 2.56
C VAL A 92 1.23 18.35 2.10
N SER A 93 0.58 17.63 1.19
CA SER A 93 1.09 16.40 0.61
C SER A 93 1.15 16.47 -0.92
N ARG A 94 2.21 15.91 -1.50
CA ARG A 94 2.46 15.83 -2.95
C ARG A 94 3.01 14.47 -3.34
N GLY A 95 2.37 13.79 -4.29
CA GLY A 95 2.89 12.57 -4.91
C GLY A 95 3.54 12.88 -6.27
N ASP A 96 4.54 12.08 -6.64
CA ASP A 96 5.14 12.07 -7.98
C ASP A 96 4.43 11.10 -8.96
N PHE A 97 3.26 10.57 -8.56
CA PHE A 97 2.51 9.65 -9.37
C PHE A 97 1.96 10.31 -10.64
N PRO A 98 1.95 9.60 -11.77
CA PRO A 98 1.00 9.89 -12.83
C PRO A 98 -0.40 9.91 -12.21
N ALA A 99 -1.14 11.02 -12.38
CA ALA A 99 -2.50 11.14 -11.88
C ALA A 99 -3.32 9.89 -12.28
N SER A 100 -4.19 9.42 -11.38
CA SER A 100 -5.11 8.28 -11.61
C SER A 100 -4.50 6.89 -11.92
N ALA A 101 -3.21 6.65 -11.62
CA ALA A 101 -2.58 5.32 -11.81
C ALA A 101 -3.14 4.17 -10.94
N GLY A 102 -4.05 4.45 -9.99
CA GLY A 102 -4.66 3.42 -9.13
C GLY A 102 -3.70 2.71 -8.16
N LEU A 103 -2.42 3.10 -8.16
CA LEU A 103 -1.40 2.69 -7.20
C LEU A 103 -1.73 3.25 -5.81
N ALA A 104 -1.28 2.56 -4.76
CA ALA A 104 -1.57 2.85 -3.36
C ALA A 104 -0.96 4.19 -2.85
N SER A 105 -1.24 5.31 -3.53
CA SER A 105 -0.80 6.66 -3.18
C SER A 105 -1.23 7.05 -1.76
N SER A 106 -2.39 6.57 -1.32
CA SER A 106 -2.85 6.75 0.06
C SER A 106 -1.96 6.03 1.09
N ALA A 107 -1.36 4.88 0.75
CA ALA A 107 -0.47 4.17 1.68
C ALA A 107 0.80 4.99 1.93
N ALA A 108 1.46 5.45 0.86
CA ALA A 108 2.62 6.34 0.96
C ALA A 108 2.27 7.65 1.68
N GLY A 109 1.16 8.29 1.32
CA GLY A 109 0.76 9.57 1.90
C GLY A 109 0.46 9.50 3.40
N PHE A 110 -0.22 8.45 3.87
CA PHE A 110 -0.48 8.28 5.30
C PHE A 110 0.75 7.81 6.08
N ALA A 111 1.68 7.08 5.46
CA ALA A 111 2.97 6.79 6.07
C ALA A 111 3.82 8.06 6.24
N ALA A 112 3.94 8.87 5.18
CA ALA A 112 4.64 10.16 5.23
C ALA A 112 3.99 11.11 6.26
N LEU A 113 2.66 11.20 6.29
CA LEU A 113 1.92 11.97 7.29
C LEU A 113 2.22 11.52 8.72
N ALA A 114 2.14 10.21 9.00
CA ALA A 114 2.35 9.69 10.35
C ALA A 114 3.76 10.02 10.86
N VAL A 115 4.79 9.79 10.03
CA VAL A 115 6.18 10.08 10.41
C VAL A 115 6.42 11.59 10.51
N ALA A 116 5.91 12.39 9.56
CA ALA A 116 6.08 13.85 9.58
C ALA A 116 5.38 14.50 10.77
N ALA A 117 4.15 14.07 11.10
CA ALA A 117 3.41 14.61 12.22
C ALA A 117 4.10 14.28 13.55
N ARG A 118 4.56 13.04 13.75
CA ARG A 118 5.32 12.66 14.95
C ARG A 118 6.61 13.48 15.08
N ALA A 119 7.38 13.61 14.01
CA ALA A 119 8.60 14.39 14.00
C ALA A 119 8.35 15.88 14.26
N ALA A 120 7.32 16.47 13.63
CA ALA A 120 6.96 17.87 13.85
C ALA A 120 6.52 18.16 15.30
N ALA A 121 5.90 17.17 15.96
CA ALA A 121 5.50 17.22 17.36
C ALA A 121 6.64 16.95 18.36
N GLY A 122 7.84 16.61 17.89
CA GLY A 122 8.98 16.27 18.75
C GLY A 122 8.86 14.92 19.45
N LEU A 123 8.00 14.02 18.95
CA LEU A 123 7.86 12.66 19.46
C LEU A 123 9.06 11.80 19.02
N PRO A 124 9.43 10.75 19.80
CA PRO A 124 10.51 9.85 19.43
C PRO A 124 10.29 9.18 18.06
N ALA A 125 11.39 8.99 17.34
CA ALA A 125 11.43 8.19 16.13
C ALA A 125 11.21 6.71 16.51
N ASP A 126 9.99 6.24 16.28
CA ASP A 126 9.53 4.90 16.60
C ASP A 126 8.73 4.37 15.39
N PRO A 127 9.31 3.43 14.61
CA PRO A 127 8.63 2.84 13.45
C PRO A 127 7.34 2.11 13.82
N GLN A 128 7.26 1.47 14.99
CA GLN A 128 6.07 0.75 15.43
C GLN A 128 4.94 1.75 15.73
N ALA A 129 5.22 2.81 16.48
CA ALA A 129 4.24 3.85 16.77
C ALA A 129 3.80 4.60 15.50
N ALA A 130 4.74 4.92 14.60
CA ALA A 130 4.42 5.50 13.30
C ALA A 130 3.57 4.55 12.42
N SER A 131 3.84 3.25 12.47
CA SER A 131 3.08 2.23 11.74
C SER A 131 1.64 2.11 12.25
N MET A 132 1.44 2.05 13.58
CA MET A 132 0.10 2.07 14.19
C MET A 132 -0.66 3.36 13.86
N LEU A 133 0.01 4.50 13.86
CA LEU A 133 -0.58 5.78 13.49
C LEU A 133 -0.99 5.83 12.00
N ALA A 134 -0.11 5.38 11.10
CA ALA A 134 -0.39 5.31 9.67
C ALA A 134 -1.59 4.40 9.38
N ARG A 135 -1.71 3.27 10.10
CA ARG A 135 -2.85 2.33 10.01
C ARG A 135 -4.19 3.03 10.18
N LEU A 136 -4.31 3.96 11.13
CA LEU A 136 -5.55 4.70 11.44
C LEU A 136 -5.98 5.64 10.31
N GLY A 137 -5.03 6.11 9.50
CA GLY A 137 -5.31 6.93 8.33
C GLY A 137 -5.62 6.09 7.09
N SER A 138 -4.87 5.00 6.87
CA SER A 138 -5.12 4.01 5.83
C SER A 138 -4.46 2.69 6.23
N GLY A 139 -5.20 1.58 6.33
CA GLY A 139 -4.68 0.32 6.89
C GLY A 139 -3.32 -0.11 6.32
N SER A 140 -3.21 -0.20 4.99
CA SER A 140 -1.96 -0.59 4.31
C SER A 140 -0.83 0.44 4.36
N ALA A 141 -1.07 1.67 4.82
CA ALA A 141 -0.03 2.68 5.02
C ALA A 141 0.98 2.27 6.09
N CYS A 142 0.55 1.45 7.05
CA CYS A 142 1.44 0.93 8.09
C CYS A 142 2.70 0.25 7.50
N ARG A 143 2.57 -0.42 6.35
CA ARG A 143 3.65 -1.12 5.63
C ARG A 143 4.52 -0.21 4.74
N SER A 144 4.20 1.09 4.66
CA SER A 144 4.99 2.09 3.92
C SER A 144 5.85 2.96 4.85
N VAL A 145 5.81 2.71 6.16
CA VAL A 145 6.66 3.42 7.14
C VAL A 145 8.11 2.95 7.02
N GLN A 146 8.31 1.64 6.85
CA GLN A 146 9.61 1.03 6.58
C GLN A 146 9.66 0.49 5.15
N GLY A 147 10.87 0.33 4.62
CA GLY A 147 11.20 -0.06 3.26
C GLY A 147 11.39 -1.56 3.07
N GLY A 148 11.77 -1.94 1.86
CA GLY A 148 11.94 -3.32 1.42
C GLY A 148 10.63 -4.11 1.47
N PHE A 149 10.60 -5.09 2.36
CA PHE A 149 9.51 -6.06 2.50
C PHE A 149 8.93 -5.98 3.90
N CYS A 150 7.70 -5.46 3.98
CA CYS A 150 7.03 -5.18 5.24
C CYS A 150 5.81 -6.06 5.42
N GLU A 151 5.67 -6.62 6.61
CA GLU A 151 4.52 -7.43 7.02
C GLU A 151 3.66 -6.64 7.99
N TRP A 152 2.38 -6.45 7.68
CA TRP A 152 1.38 -5.99 8.63
C TRP A 152 0.81 -7.17 9.40
N MET A 153 1.14 -7.24 10.68
CA MET A 153 0.60 -8.20 11.63
C MET A 153 -0.87 -7.88 11.90
N ARG A 154 -1.77 -8.87 11.76
CA ARG A 154 -3.19 -8.63 12.08
C ARG A 154 -3.43 -8.23 13.52
N GLY A 155 -2.60 -8.70 14.44
CA GLY A 155 -2.83 -8.61 15.87
C GLY A 155 -4.06 -9.42 16.32
N GLU A 156 -4.13 -9.69 17.61
CA GLU A 156 -5.20 -10.43 18.27
C GLU A 156 -5.88 -9.58 19.35
N ARG A 157 -5.23 -8.51 19.81
CA ARG A 157 -5.77 -7.64 20.85
C ARG A 157 -6.90 -6.75 20.30
N PRO A 158 -8.02 -6.59 21.04
CA PRO A 158 -9.11 -5.71 20.65
C PRO A 158 -8.71 -4.22 20.58
N ASP A 159 -7.73 -3.79 21.38
CA ASP A 159 -7.22 -2.41 21.37
C ASP A 159 -6.30 -2.11 20.17
N GLY A 160 -5.94 -3.14 19.39
CA GLY A 160 -5.11 -3.01 18.20
C GLY A 160 -3.64 -2.69 18.49
N THR A 161 -3.17 -2.78 19.73
CA THR A 161 -1.78 -2.46 20.13
C THR A 161 -0.75 -3.42 19.54
N ASP A 162 -1.19 -4.60 19.09
CA ASP A 162 -0.37 -5.62 18.44
C ASP A 162 -0.58 -5.72 16.92
N SER A 163 -1.29 -4.75 16.31
CA SER A 163 -1.50 -4.68 14.86
C SER A 163 -0.68 -3.56 14.23
N TYR A 164 0.55 -3.85 13.85
CA TYR A 164 1.46 -2.91 13.20
C TYR A 164 2.29 -3.63 12.15
N ALA A 165 2.97 -2.84 11.30
CA ALA A 165 3.89 -3.40 10.33
C ALA A 165 5.30 -3.57 10.90
N VAL A 166 5.98 -4.61 10.44
CA VAL A 166 7.37 -4.90 10.76
C VAL A 166 8.13 -5.11 9.46
N GLN A 167 9.26 -4.42 9.31
CA GLN A 167 10.21 -4.71 8.24
C GLN A 167 10.80 -6.10 8.43
N ARG A 168 10.59 -6.98 7.45
CA ARG A 168 11.16 -8.32 7.42
C ARG A 168 12.53 -8.33 6.74
N PHE A 169 12.65 -7.53 5.68
CA PHE A 169 13.86 -7.36 4.90
C PHE A 169 13.92 -5.91 4.37
N ASP A 170 15.10 -5.29 4.37
CA ASP A 170 15.28 -3.93 3.84
C ASP A 170 15.29 -3.91 2.29
N GLU A 171 15.42 -2.73 1.70
CA GLU A 171 15.45 -2.56 0.24
C GLU A 171 16.68 -3.17 -0.44
N LYS A 172 17.75 -3.42 0.32
CA LYS A 172 19.01 -3.98 -0.18
C LYS A 172 19.01 -5.51 -0.16
N HIS A 173 18.04 -6.12 0.52
CA HIS A 173 17.94 -7.57 0.62
C HIS A 173 17.89 -8.24 -0.75
N TRP A 174 17.05 -7.76 -1.68
CA TRP A 174 16.87 -8.38 -3.00
C TRP A 174 16.86 -7.34 -4.15
N PRO A 175 18.03 -6.77 -4.48
CA PRO A 175 18.14 -5.65 -5.42
C PRO A 175 17.86 -6.06 -6.88
N GLU A 176 17.86 -7.35 -7.21
CA GLU A 176 17.50 -7.86 -8.53
C GLU A 176 15.99 -7.99 -8.75
N LEU A 177 15.16 -7.97 -7.68
CA LEU A 177 13.72 -8.09 -7.83
C LEU A 177 13.14 -6.85 -8.51
N ARG A 178 12.17 -7.06 -9.40
CA ARG A 178 11.48 -6.00 -10.14
C ARG A 178 9.98 -6.11 -9.99
N MET A 179 9.35 -4.94 -9.96
CA MET A 179 7.90 -4.80 -10.08
C MET A 179 7.59 -3.82 -11.21
N VAL A 180 6.96 -4.31 -12.26
CA VAL A 180 6.57 -3.51 -13.42
C VAL A 180 5.07 -3.23 -13.33
N VAL A 181 4.69 -2.00 -13.01
CA VAL A 181 3.28 -1.61 -12.92
C VAL A 181 2.76 -1.31 -14.31
N ALA A 182 1.76 -2.05 -14.77
CA ALA A 182 1.11 -1.84 -16.06
C ALA A 182 -0.20 -1.05 -15.91
N ILE A 183 -0.26 0.16 -16.45
CA ILE A 183 -1.44 1.02 -16.40
C ILE A 183 -2.33 0.73 -17.62
N VAL A 184 -3.35 -0.12 -17.42
CA VAL A 184 -4.30 -0.52 -18.48
C VAL A 184 -5.55 0.36 -18.50
N SER A 185 -5.90 0.99 -17.37
CA SER A 185 -6.92 2.04 -17.27
C SER A 185 -6.59 3.04 -16.16
N ARG A 186 -7.03 4.29 -16.35
CA ARG A 186 -7.00 5.37 -15.36
C ARG A 186 -8.39 5.76 -14.86
N ASP A 187 -9.41 5.03 -15.29
CA ASP A 187 -10.78 5.34 -14.93
C ASP A 187 -10.96 5.19 -13.42
N GLU A 188 -11.78 6.07 -12.84
CA GLU A 188 -12.11 5.92 -11.43
C GLU A 188 -12.81 4.58 -11.21
N LYS A 189 -12.40 3.90 -10.14
CA LYS A 189 -13.03 2.65 -9.73
C LYS A 189 -14.48 2.94 -9.37
N GLU A 190 -15.40 2.20 -9.98
CA GLU A 190 -16.83 2.29 -9.67
C GLU A 190 -17.09 2.08 -8.17
N VAL A 191 -16.45 1.05 -7.59
CA VAL A 191 -16.53 0.76 -6.15
C VAL A 191 -15.16 0.94 -5.48
N LYS A 192 -15.09 1.84 -4.50
CA LYS A 192 -13.88 2.08 -3.71
C LYS A 192 -13.51 0.84 -2.91
N SER A 193 -12.21 0.60 -2.75
CA SER A 193 -11.69 -0.59 -2.06
C SER A 193 -12.23 -0.76 -0.64
N ARG A 194 -12.51 0.34 0.08
CA ARG A 194 -13.09 0.29 1.43
C ARG A 194 -14.48 -0.33 1.44
N ASP A 195 -15.31 0.05 0.48
CA ASP A 195 -16.70 -0.41 0.41
C ASP A 195 -16.74 -1.82 -0.19
N GLY A 196 -15.89 -2.09 -1.19
CA GLY A 196 -15.73 -3.42 -1.78
C GLY A 196 -15.21 -4.48 -0.81
N MET A 197 -14.25 -4.12 0.06
CA MET A 197 -13.74 -5.07 1.07
C MET A 197 -14.74 -5.34 2.17
N LYS A 198 -15.55 -4.33 2.55
CA LYS A 198 -16.63 -4.49 3.52
C LYS A 198 -17.71 -5.44 2.97
N ASN A 199 -18.15 -5.21 1.73
CA ASN A 199 -19.09 -6.11 1.06
C ASN A 199 -18.57 -7.55 1.04
N ALA A 200 -17.32 -7.76 0.62
CA ALA A 200 -16.74 -9.10 0.59
C ALA A 200 -16.72 -9.79 1.97
N VAL A 201 -16.45 -9.05 3.05
CA VAL A 201 -16.52 -9.59 4.43
C VAL A 201 -17.94 -10.03 4.78
N GLU A 202 -18.92 -9.20 4.44
CA GLU A 202 -20.32 -9.38 4.88
C GLU A 202 -21.06 -10.45 4.08
N THR A 203 -20.74 -10.61 2.79
CA THR A 203 -21.62 -11.35 1.87
C THR A 203 -20.94 -12.49 1.10
N SER A 204 -19.60 -12.50 0.99
CA SER A 204 -18.93 -13.54 0.20
C SER A 204 -18.86 -14.87 0.95
N PRO A 205 -19.37 -15.98 0.38
CA PRO A 205 -19.34 -17.30 1.02
C PRO A 205 -17.91 -17.86 1.13
N TYR A 206 -16.95 -17.31 0.37
CA TYR A 206 -15.56 -17.76 0.36
C TYR A 206 -14.66 -16.97 1.31
N TYR A 207 -15.14 -15.86 1.89
CA TYR A 207 -14.31 -14.96 2.69
C TYR A 207 -13.61 -15.65 3.87
N PRO A 208 -14.27 -16.49 4.70
CA PRO A 208 -13.60 -17.15 5.82
C PRO A 208 -12.46 -18.09 5.38
N ALA A 209 -12.66 -18.83 4.29
CA ALA A 209 -11.64 -19.72 3.74
C ALA A 209 -10.46 -18.93 3.17
N TRP A 210 -10.74 -17.80 2.50
CA TRP A 210 -9.72 -16.91 1.99
C TRP A 210 -8.85 -16.30 3.09
N VAL A 211 -9.45 -15.80 4.18
CA VAL A 211 -8.73 -15.25 5.35
C VAL A 211 -7.74 -16.27 5.91
N LYS A 212 -8.17 -17.52 6.10
CA LYS A 212 -7.31 -18.62 6.60
C LYS A 212 -6.14 -18.91 5.67
N ASP A 213 -6.40 -18.96 4.37
CA ASP A 213 -5.37 -19.23 3.37
C ASP A 213 -4.36 -18.08 3.24
N ALA A 214 -4.83 -16.83 3.22
CA ALA A 214 -3.99 -15.64 3.15
C ALA A 214 -3.05 -15.53 4.37
N GLU A 215 -3.53 -15.84 5.58
CA GLU A 215 -2.66 -15.88 6.77
C GLU A 215 -1.53 -16.90 6.61
N ALA A 216 -1.83 -18.09 6.09
CA ALA A 216 -0.82 -19.12 5.84
C ALA A 216 0.15 -18.73 4.70
N GLU A 217 -0.28 -17.87 3.75
CA GLU A 217 0.60 -17.33 2.71
C GLU A 217 1.59 -16.30 3.24
N VAL A 218 1.30 -15.57 4.32
CA VAL A 218 2.29 -14.68 4.96
C VAL A 218 3.51 -15.46 5.45
N VAL A 219 3.30 -16.65 6.05
CA VAL A 219 4.39 -17.52 6.50
C VAL A 219 5.26 -17.95 5.31
N ARG A 220 4.62 -18.44 4.24
CA ARG A 220 5.31 -18.88 3.01
C ARG A 220 6.04 -17.74 2.31
N ALA A 221 5.42 -16.55 2.22
CA ALA A 221 6.03 -15.37 1.63
C ALA A 221 7.35 -15.00 2.32
N ARG A 222 7.39 -15.06 3.65
CA ARG A 222 8.64 -14.82 4.41
C ARG A 222 9.74 -15.80 4.01
N GLU A 223 9.42 -17.08 3.86
CA GLU A 223 10.38 -18.11 3.47
C GLU A 223 10.91 -17.89 2.05
N PHE A 224 10.03 -17.57 1.09
CA PHE A 224 10.42 -17.31 -0.30
C PHE A 224 11.27 -16.04 -0.41
N LEU A 225 10.93 -14.99 0.33
CA LEU A 225 11.74 -13.77 0.40
C LEU A 225 13.11 -14.04 1.02
N ALA A 226 13.20 -14.81 2.11
CA ALA A 226 14.46 -15.18 2.74
C ALA A 226 15.39 -15.91 1.77
N LYS A 227 14.83 -16.81 0.95
CA LYS A 227 15.55 -17.62 -0.04
C LYS A 227 15.79 -16.92 -1.38
N LYS A 228 15.19 -15.73 -1.59
CA LYS A 228 15.14 -15.06 -2.89
C LYS A 228 14.58 -15.98 -4.00
N ASP A 229 13.57 -16.76 -3.66
CA ASP A 229 12.93 -17.71 -4.57
C ASP A 229 11.86 -17.01 -5.41
N LEU A 230 12.27 -16.49 -6.57
CA LEU A 230 11.39 -15.72 -7.45
C LEU A 230 10.21 -16.54 -7.95
N GLN A 231 10.44 -17.81 -8.28
CA GLN A 231 9.40 -18.68 -8.82
C GLN A 231 8.33 -18.94 -7.76
N ALA A 232 8.73 -19.38 -6.57
CA ALA A 232 7.77 -19.68 -5.51
C ALA A 232 7.02 -18.43 -5.04
N LEU A 233 7.71 -17.28 -4.96
CA LEU A 233 7.10 -16.00 -4.63
C LEU A 233 6.08 -15.57 -5.70
N GLY A 234 6.43 -15.67 -6.98
CA GLY A 234 5.59 -15.29 -8.10
C GLY A 234 4.33 -16.16 -8.21
N GLU A 235 4.47 -17.47 -8.12
CA GLU A 235 3.34 -18.42 -8.13
C GLU A 235 2.37 -18.17 -6.95
N MET A 236 2.92 -17.85 -5.77
CA MET A 236 2.12 -17.47 -4.61
C MET A 236 1.40 -16.14 -4.85
N CYS A 237 2.07 -15.11 -5.38
CA CYS A 237 1.47 -13.81 -5.66
C CYS A 237 0.27 -13.92 -6.61
N GLU A 238 0.39 -14.68 -7.72
CA GLU A 238 -0.73 -14.88 -8.66
C GLU A 238 -1.92 -15.54 -7.96
N ARG A 239 -1.65 -16.61 -7.21
CA ARG A 239 -2.67 -17.37 -6.51
C ARG A 239 -3.37 -16.52 -5.44
N ASN A 240 -2.61 -15.75 -4.65
CA ASN A 240 -3.17 -14.89 -3.62
C ASN A 240 -4.04 -13.78 -4.22
N ALA A 241 -3.58 -13.14 -5.30
CA ALA A 241 -4.34 -12.13 -6.03
C ALA A 241 -5.65 -12.72 -6.58
N TRP A 242 -5.58 -13.88 -7.27
CA TRP A 242 -6.77 -14.55 -7.78
C TRP A 242 -7.79 -14.86 -6.69
N ARG A 243 -7.33 -15.34 -5.52
CA ARG A 243 -8.24 -15.70 -4.42
C ARG A 243 -8.89 -14.48 -3.76
N MET A 244 -8.18 -13.35 -3.67
CA MET A 244 -8.78 -12.08 -3.23
C MET A 244 -9.89 -11.67 -4.21
N HIS A 245 -9.60 -11.65 -5.51
CA HIS A 245 -10.59 -11.28 -6.52
C HIS A 245 -11.75 -12.28 -6.57
N ALA A 246 -11.52 -13.58 -6.46
CA ALA A 246 -12.59 -14.58 -6.42
C ALA A 246 -13.54 -14.35 -5.23
N THR A 247 -13.00 -13.94 -4.08
CA THR A 247 -13.80 -13.58 -2.91
C THR A 247 -14.66 -12.33 -3.19
N SER A 248 -14.11 -11.31 -3.87
CA SER A 248 -14.89 -10.15 -4.32
C SER A 248 -15.95 -10.49 -5.37
N LEU A 249 -15.63 -11.35 -6.33
CA LEU A 249 -16.56 -11.80 -7.37
C LEU A 249 -17.74 -12.58 -6.77
N ALA A 250 -17.51 -13.32 -5.69
CA ALA A 250 -18.53 -14.11 -4.99
C ALA A 250 -19.31 -13.31 -3.93
N ALA A 251 -19.00 -12.02 -3.72
CA ALA A 251 -19.79 -11.15 -2.85
C ALA A 251 -21.18 -10.87 -3.46
N ASP A 252 -22.09 -10.30 -2.66
CA ASP A 252 -23.45 -9.93 -3.07
C ASP A 252 -23.72 -8.44 -2.74
N PRO A 253 -23.81 -7.55 -3.75
CA PRO A 253 -23.65 -7.82 -5.16
C PRO A 253 -22.20 -8.19 -5.54
N PRO A 254 -21.99 -8.91 -6.66
CA PRO A 254 -20.66 -9.32 -7.10
C PRO A 254 -19.82 -8.10 -7.49
N LEU A 255 -18.53 -8.15 -7.16
CA LEU A 255 -17.59 -7.07 -7.44
C LEU A 255 -16.43 -7.56 -8.31
N CYS A 256 -16.33 -7.00 -9.52
CA CYS A 256 -15.24 -7.29 -10.44
C CYS A 256 -14.41 -6.03 -10.72
N TYR A 257 -13.12 -6.06 -10.36
CA TYR A 257 -12.15 -5.03 -10.72
C TYR A 257 -11.42 -5.30 -12.04
N LEU A 258 -11.59 -6.50 -12.60
CA LEU A 258 -10.82 -6.97 -13.74
C LEU A 258 -11.45 -6.46 -15.04
N MET A 259 -10.63 -5.91 -15.92
CA MET A 259 -11.04 -5.53 -17.27
C MET A 259 -10.53 -6.54 -18.30
N PRO A 260 -11.07 -6.55 -19.54
CA PRO A 260 -10.56 -7.42 -20.61
C PRO A 260 -9.04 -7.33 -20.79
N LYS A 261 -8.48 -6.10 -20.80
CA LYS A 261 -7.03 -5.87 -20.90
C LYS A 261 -6.24 -6.40 -19.70
N THR A 262 -6.82 -6.36 -18.50
CA THR A 262 -6.23 -6.97 -17.30
C THR A 262 -6.02 -8.47 -17.53
N LEU A 263 -7.06 -9.16 -18.00
CA LEU A 263 -7.03 -10.60 -18.25
C LEU A 263 -6.09 -10.96 -19.40
N GLU A 264 -6.13 -10.19 -20.49
CA GLU A 264 -5.24 -10.36 -21.64
C GLU A 264 -3.76 -10.32 -21.23
N LEU A 265 -3.37 -9.32 -20.43
CA LEU A 265 -2.02 -9.25 -19.89
C LEU A 265 -1.68 -10.47 -19.02
N ILE A 266 -2.55 -10.85 -18.09
CA ILE A 266 -2.30 -12.02 -17.22
C ILE A 266 -2.10 -13.31 -18.05
N HIS A 267 -2.89 -13.50 -19.11
CA HIS A 267 -2.71 -14.64 -20.02
C HIS A 267 -1.39 -14.56 -20.79
N SER A 268 -1.02 -13.38 -21.28
CA SER A 268 0.27 -13.17 -21.95
C SER A 268 1.46 -13.55 -21.06
N LEU A 269 1.45 -13.18 -19.77
CA LEU A 269 2.53 -13.53 -18.84
C LEU A 269 2.71 -15.05 -18.69
N ARG A 270 1.62 -15.83 -18.71
CA ARG A 270 1.69 -17.30 -18.70
C ARG A 270 2.40 -17.85 -19.94
N GLU A 271 2.13 -17.27 -21.11
CA GLU A 271 2.82 -17.64 -22.34
C GLU A 271 4.29 -17.21 -22.35
N GLN A 272 4.62 -16.06 -21.75
CA GLN A 272 6.01 -15.63 -21.59
C GLN A 272 6.80 -16.59 -20.68
N ARG A 273 6.19 -17.10 -19.61
CA ARG A 273 6.82 -18.13 -18.75
C ARG A 273 7.15 -19.41 -19.51
N LYS A 274 6.29 -19.87 -20.42
CA LYS A 274 6.57 -21.04 -21.27
C LYS A 274 7.78 -20.82 -22.19
N LYS A 275 8.10 -19.56 -22.50
CA LYS A 275 9.26 -19.15 -23.31
C LYS A 275 10.53 -18.91 -22.45
N GLY A 276 10.48 -19.21 -21.16
CA GLY A 276 11.60 -19.05 -20.25
C GLY A 276 11.73 -17.67 -19.60
N VAL A 277 10.73 -16.79 -19.74
CA VAL A 277 10.73 -15.47 -19.09
C VAL A 277 10.06 -15.58 -17.70
N PRO A 278 10.79 -15.39 -16.58
CA PRO A 278 10.27 -15.52 -15.22
C PRO A 278 9.41 -14.30 -14.84
N VAL A 279 8.15 -14.28 -15.28
CA VAL A 279 7.18 -13.21 -15.01
C VAL A 279 5.92 -13.76 -14.35
N TRP A 280 5.46 -13.10 -13.30
CA TRP A 280 4.19 -13.38 -12.61
C TRP A 280 3.45 -12.08 -12.36
N PHE A 281 2.15 -12.13 -12.07
CA PHE A 281 1.41 -10.94 -11.69
C PHE A 281 0.98 -10.95 -10.23
N THR A 282 0.75 -9.75 -9.72
CA THR A 282 -0.14 -9.51 -8.59
C THR A 282 -1.05 -8.35 -8.91
N LEU A 283 -2.19 -8.25 -8.22
CA LEU A 283 -3.21 -7.26 -8.54
C LEU A 283 -3.92 -6.82 -7.27
N ASP A 284 -4.03 -5.51 -7.07
CA ASP A 284 -4.83 -4.93 -5.98
C ASP A 284 -6.27 -4.70 -6.45
N ALA A 285 -7.07 -3.99 -5.67
CA ALA A 285 -8.47 -3.70 -5.99
C ALA A 285 -8.62 -2.66 -7.10
N GLY A 286 -8.26 -3.01 -8.34
CA GLY A 286 -8.35 -2.19 -9.55
C GLY A 286 -7.91 -2.98 -10.79
N PRO A 287 -7.89 -2.35 -11.97
CA PRO A 287 -7.63 -3.07 -13.22
C PRO A 287 -6.14 -3.21 -13.56
N ASN A 288 -5.23 -2.49 -12.90
CA ASN A 288 -3.82 -2.35 -13.28
C ASN A 288 -2.93 -3.45 -12.69
N PRO A 289 -2.49 -4.46 -13.48
CA PRO A 289 -1.64 -5.53 -12.98
C PRO A 289 -0.23 -5.05 -12.72
N CYS A 290 0.39 -5.62 -11.71
CA CYS A 290 1.79 -5.39 -11.39
C CYS A 290 2.56 -6.69 -11.63
N ILE A 291 3.60 -6.63 -12.46
CA ILE A 291 4.34 -7.78 -12.93
C ILE A 291 5.60 -7.95 -12.07
N LEU A 292 5.71 -9.08 -11.39
CA LEU A 292 6.88 -9.49 -10.64
C LEU A 292 7.85 -10.22 -11.56
N THR A 293 9.11 -9.79 -11.59
CA THR A 293 10.17 -10.42 -12.38
C THR A 293 11.55 -10.08 -11.81
N ASP A 294 12.64 -10.47 -12.49
CA ASP A 294 13.99 -10.08 -12.16
C ASP A 294 14.51 -8.93 -13.05
N ALA A 295 15.68 -8.41 -12.71
CA ALA A 295 16.34 -7.33 -13.43
C ALA A 295 16.66 -7.67 -14.90
N ALA A 296 16.98 -8.94 -15.20
CA ALA A 296 17.35 -9.37 -16.55
C ALA A 296 16.14 -9.40 -17.49
N HIS A 297 14.94 -9.59 -16.95
CA HIS A 297 13.70 -9.74 -17.70
C HIS A 297 12.74 -8.53 -17.57
N GLU A 298 13.16 -7.47 -16.89
CA GLU A 298 12.36 -6.25 -16.68
C GLU A 298 11.83 -5.66 -18.00
N LEU A 299 12.69 -5.55 -19.03
CA LEU A 299 12.30 -5.01 -20.33
C LEU A 299 11.34 -5.94 -21.08
N ALA A 300 11.46 -7.25 -20.89
CA ALA A 300 10.52 -8.21 -21.48
C ALA A 300 9.13 -8.12 -20.82
N ALA A 301 9.09 -7.89 -19.50
CA ALA A 301 7.84 -7.65 -18.76
C ALA A 301 7.16 -6.34 -19.19
N GLU A 302 7.93 -5.26 -19.36
CA GLU A 302 7.42 -3.98 -19.90
C GLU A 302 6.87 -4.17 -21.33
N ALA A 303 7.63 -4.83 -22.20
CA ALA A 303 7.18 -5.09 -23.57
C ALA A 303 5.89 -5.92 -23.62
N ALA A 304 5.76 -6.92 -22.75
CA ALA A 304 4.53 -7.72 -22.63
C ALA A 304 3.34 -6.86 -22.16
N ALA A 305 3.54 -5.96 -21.19
CA ALA A 305 2.51 -5.03 -20.73
C ALA A 305 2.04 -4.10 -21.86
N MET A 306 2.97 -3.48 -22.57
CA MET A 306 2.68 -2.56 -23.68
C MET A 306 1.96 -3.28 -24.83
N ALA A 307 2.39 -4.50 -25.18
CA ALA A 307 1.74 -5.31 -26.21
C ALA A 307 0.29 -5.67 -25.86
N CYS A 308 -0.05 -5.79 -24.58
CA CYS A 308 -1.40 -6.04 -24.08
C CYS A 308 -2.18 -4.75 -23.76
N GLY A 309 -1.75 -3.61 -24.31
CA GLY A 309 -2.52 -2.37 -24.27
C GLY A 309 -2.39 -1.55 -22.98
N ALA A 310 -1.31 -1.76 -22.20
CA ALA A 310 -0.91 -0.78 -21.19
C ALA A 310 -0.58 0.56 -21.87
N THR A 311 -1.06 1.65 -21.27
CA THR A 311 -0.83 3.03 -21.75
C THR A 311 0.42 3.66 -21.16
N GLU A 312 0.84 3.17 -20.01
CA GLU A 312 2.05 3.55 -19.30
C GLU A 312 2.55 2.35 -18.51
N VAL A 313 3.87 2.28 -18.33
CA VAL A 313 4.52 1.32 -17.46
C VAL A 313 5.43 2.05 -16.49
N VAL A 314 5.35 1.69 -15.21
CA VAL A 314 6.29 2.17 -14.18
C VAL A 314 7.13 1.01 -13.69
N ARG A 315 8.44 1.07 -13.95
CA ARG A 315 9.42 0.09 -13.48
C ARG A 315 9.88 0.42 -12.09
N CYS A 316 9.73 -0.53 -11.18
CA CYS A 316 10.01 -0.34 -9.77
C CYS A 316 10.98 -1.38 -9.21
N VAL A 317 11.75 -0.94 -8.22
CA VAL A 317 12.61 -1.76 -7.35
C VAL A 317 12.11 -1.66 -5.89
N PRO A 318 12.58 -2.52 -4.97
CA PRO A 318 12.32 -2.33 -3.53
C PRO A 318 12.70 -0.90 -3.09
N GLY A 319 11.76 -0.20 -2.44
CA GLY A 319 11.95 1.18 -1.96
C GLY A 319 12.40 1.26 -0.50
N GLY A 320 13.06 2.34 -0.10
CA GLY A 320 13.55 2.52 1.27
C GLY A 320 12.47 2.92 2.28
N ASP A 321 12.91 3.11 3.53
CA ASP A 321 12.10 3.64 4.63
C ASP A 321 11.52 5.04 4.33
N ALA A 322 10.49 5.42 5.09
CA ALA A 322 10.07 6.81 5.14
C ALA A 322 11.19 7.69 5.73
N THR A 323 11.60 8.73 5.01
CA THR A 323 12.80 9.54 5.31
C THR A 323 12.46 11.00 5.53
N LEU A 324 13.01 11.60 6.58
CA LEU A 324 12.95 13.04 6.81
C LEU A 324 13.74 13.78 5.71
N LEU A 325 13.17 14.90 5.26
CA LEU A 325 13.78 15.79 4.27
C LEU A 325 14.07 17.16 4.88
N ALA A 326 15.14 17.79 4.41
CA ALA A 326 15.48 19.17 4.77
C ALA A 326 14.58 20.20 4.06
N GLU A 327 14.13 19.89 2.83
CA GLU A 327 13.25 20.77 2.06
C GLU A 327 11.78 20.56 2.45
N HIS A 328 11.07 21.67 2.66
CA HIS A 328 9.65 21.70 3.01
C HIS A 328 8.79 22.13 1.81
N LEU A 329 7.54 21.66 1.76
CA LEU A 329 6.59 22.01 0.70
C LEU A 329 5.98 23.42 0.87
N PHE A 330 6.18 24.03 2.03
CA PHE A 330 5.80 25.39 2.41
C PHE A 330 6.66 25.81 3.60
#